data_AF-A0A7Z2ZP14-F1
#
_entry.id   AF-A0A7Z2ZP14-F1
#
_cell.length_a   1.000
_cell.length_b   1.000
_cell.length_c   1.000
_cell.angle_alpha   90.00
_cell.angle_beta   90.00
_cell.angle_gamma   90.00
#
_symmetry.space_group_name_H-M   'P 1'
#
loop_
_entity.id
_entity.type
_entity.pdbx_description
1 polymer ?
#
loop_
_entity_poly.entity_id
_entity_poly.type
_entity_poly.pdbx_seq_one_letter_code
_entity_poly.pdbx_strand_id
1 'polypeptide(L)'
;MQQFAIVVKEIRAFLASFQIVRFLLPFHLHILFGGVGVLFLRELLDRILPYSSYDTLHTLFNDIPLGLIAYYGFFVGIWLTLISRNVRYLPYGLWGYAFLALFPFENLALGDIVQAAIYAAGGYFLFRYTTTSASQSDTRSLNV
;
A
#
# COMPACT_ATOMS: atom_id res chain seq x y z
N MET A 1 13.40 16.30 6.62
CA MET A 1 13.30 15.88 5.20
C MET A 1 14.61 15.33 4.64
N GLN A 2 15.76 16.00 4.85
CA GLN A 2 17.06 15.50 4.37
C GLN A 2 17.45 14.15 4.99
N GLN A 3 17.31 13.98 6.32
CA GLN A 3 17.57 12.69 6.98
C GLN A 3 16.67 11.55 6.45
N PHE A 4 15.39 11.85 6.21
CA PHE A 4 14.47 10.87 5.63
C PHE A 4 14.88 10.47 4.20
N ALA A 5 15.37 11.42 3.38
CA ALA A 5 15.90 11.12 2.06
C ALA A 5 17.12 10.17 2.10
N ILE A 6 18.02 10.38 3.06
CA ILE A 6 19.18 9.49 3.28
C ILE A 6 18.70 8.07 3.60
N VAL A 7 17.75 7.94 4.53
CA VAL A 7 17.17 6.64 4.91
C VAL A 7 16.48 5.97 3.72
N VAL A 8 15.68 6.70 2.94
CA VAL A 8 15.03 6.16 1.73
C VAL A 8 16.05 5.71 0.70
N LYS A 9 17.18 6.43 0.56
CA LYS A 9 18.26 6.06 -0.36
C LYS A 9 18.98 4.78 0.08
N GLU A 10 19.25 4.61 1.37
CA GLU A 10 19.86 3.40 1.92
C GLU A 10 18.90 2.19 1.78
N ILE A 11 17.63 2.37 2.15
CA ILE A 11 16.59 1.34 1.97
C ILE A 11 16.48 0.93 0.50
N ARG A 12 16.53 1.89 -0.43
CA ARG A 12 16.53 1.63 -1.87
C ARG A 12 17.75 0.82 -2.30
N ALA A 13 18.95 1.19 -1.86
CA ALA A 13 20.17 0.47 -2.19
C ALA A 13 20.12 -0.98 -1.67
N PHE A 14 19.66 -1.16 -0.44
CA PHE A 14 19.47 -2.47 0.19
C PHE A 14 18.43 -3.31 -0.55
N LEU A 15 17.22 -2.80 -0.76
CA LEU A 15 16.14 -3.54 -1.42
C LEU A 15 16.47 -3.83 -2.89
N ALA A 16 17.12 -2.91 -3.60
CA ALA A 16 17.53 -3.13 -4.99
C ALA A 16 18.69 -4.13 -5.15
N SER A 17 19.32 -4.58 -4.06
CA SER A 17 20.33 -5.66 -4.10
C SER A 17 19.70 -7.03 -4.38
N PHE A 18 18.41 -7.20 -4.07
CA PHE A 18 17.69 -8.45 -4.30
C PHE A 18 17.10 -8.51 -5.71
N GLN A 19 17.39 -9.59 -6.44
CA GLN A 19 16.91 -9.77 -7.81
C GLN A 19 15.37 -9.79 -7.90
N ILE A 20 14.70 -10.39 -6.91
CA ILE A 20 13.23 -10.44 -6.86
C ILE A 20 12.60 -9.04 -6.77
N VAL A 21 13.23 -8.13 -6.02
CA VAL A 21 12.75 -6.74 -5.89
C VAL A 21 12.87 -6.01 -7.21
N ARG A 22 14.00 -6.17 -7.93
CA ARG A 22 14.18 -5.58 -9.27
C ARG A 22 13.16 -6.09 -10.26
N PHE A 23 12.82 -7.37 -10.21
CA PHE A 23 11.79 -7.97 -11.05
C PHE A 23 10.38 -7.45 -10.75
N LEU A 24 10.05 -7.25 -9.48
CA LEU A 24 8.73 -6.76 -9.05
C LEU A 24 8.58 -5.23 -9.15
N LEU A 25 9.69 -4.49 -9.20
CA LEU A 25 9.70 -3.02 -9.20
C LEU A 25 8.79 -2.40 -10.28
N PRO A 26 8.71 -2.89 -11.53
CA PRO A 26 7.80 -2.33 -12.53
C PRO A 26 6.32 -2.43 -12.13
N PHE A 27 5.96 -3.44 -11.33
CA PHE A 27 4.58 -3.73 -10.93
C PHE A 27 4.16 -3.07 -9.61
N HIS A 28 5.05 -2.31 -8.96
CA HIS A 28 4.82 -1.66 -7.65
C HIS A 28 3.44 -1.01 -7.47
N LEU A 29 2.95 -0.19 -8.43
CA LEU A 29 1.63 0.45 -8.32
C LEU A 29 0.48 -0.55 -8.44
N HIS A 30 0.60 -1.55 -9.31
CA HIS A 30 -0.41 -2.60 -9.46
C HIS A 30 -0.48 -3.45 -8.19
N ILE A 31 0.67 -3.73 -7.57
CA ILE A 31 0.74 -4.47 -6.31
C ILE A 31 0.13 -3.64 -5.17
N LEU A 32 0.46 -2.34 -5.09
CA LEU A 32 -0.07 -1.42 -4.08
C LEU A 32 -1.59 -1.23 -4.20
N PHE A 33 -2.06 -0.73 -5.35
CA PHE A 33 -3.47 -0.43 -5.55
C PHE A 33 -4.31 -1.68 -5.81
N GLY A 34 -3.73 -2.72 -6.40
CA GLY A 34 -4.39 -4.02 -6.54
C GLY A 34 -4.62 -4.67 -5.19
N GLY A 35 -3.66 -4.59 -4.26
CA GLY A 35 -3.85 -5.03 -2.88
C GLY A 35 -5.01 -4.31 -2.20
N VAL A 36 -5.01 -2.97 -2.20
CA VAL A 36 -6.12 -2.17 -1.64
C VAL A 36 -7.45 -2.50 -2.33
N GLY A 37 -7.45 -2.61 -3.66
CA GLY A 37 -8.65 -2.86 -4.45
C GLY A 37 -9.26 -4.22 -4.17
N VAL A 38 -8.45 -5.28 -4.04
CA VAL A 38 -8.93 -6.63 -3.71
C VAL A 38 -9.45 -6.69 -2.28
N LEU A 39 -8.77 -6.05 -1.32
CA LEU A 39 -9.26 -5.99 0.06
C LEU A 39 -10.58 -5.21 0.16
N PHE A 40 -10.70 -4.08 -0.56
CA PHE A 40 -11.95 -3.34 -0.65
C PHE A 40 -13.05 -4.15 -1.32
N LEU A 41 -12.74 -4.87 -2.40
CA LEU A 41 -13.69 -5.73 -3.09
C LEU A 41 -14.19 -6.84 -2.17
N ARG A 42 -13.31 -7.45 -1.37
CA ARG A 42 -13.72 -8.44 -0.36
C ARG A 42 -14.76 -7.86 0.59
N GLU A 43 -14.43 -6.74 1.23
CA GLU A 43 -15.31 -6.09 2.21
C GLU A 43 -16.65 -5.64 1.59
N LEU A 44 -16.61 -5.20 0.33
CA LEU A 44 -17.80 -4.84 -0.42
C LEU A 44 -18.68 -6.07 -0.72
N LEU A 45 -18.07 -7.17 -1.18
CA LEU A 45 -18.78 -8.39 -1.53
C LEU A 45 -19.39 -9.07 -0.30
N ASP A 46 -18.66 -9.09 0.83
CA ASP A 46 -19.12 -9.63 2.11
C ASP A 46 -20.38 -8.89 2.62
N ARG A 47 -20.59 -7.63 2.20
CA ARG A 47 -21.77 -6.83 2.57
C ARG A 47 -22.95 -6.93 1.60
N ILE A 48 -22.67 -6.97 0.30
CA ILE A 48 -23.72 -6.91 -0.72
C ILE A 48 -24.31 -8.30 -0.98
N LEU A 49 -23.48 -9.34 -0.91
CA LEU A 49 -23.92 -10.67 -1.31
C LEU A 49 -24.74 -11.36 -0.22
N PRO A 50 -25.76 -12.13 -0.60
CA PRO A 50 -26.57 -12.90 0.34
C PRO A 50 -25.75 -14.04 0.96
N TYR A 51 -26.22 -14.55 2.11
CA TYR A 51 -25.59 -15.66 2.83
C TYR A 51 -25.31 -16.89 1.96
N SER A 52 -26.12 -17.15 0.93
CA SER A 52 -25.92 -18.25 -0.02
C SER A 52 -24.61 -18.17 -0.83
N SER A 53 -23.96 -17.00 -0.87
CA SER A 53 -22.71 -16.78 -1.61
C SER A 53 -21.46 -16.88 -0.72
N TYR A 54 -21.61 -17.13 0.58
CA TYR A 54 -20.48 -17.17 1.53
C TYR A 54 -19.48 -18.28 1.21
N ASP A 55 -19.93 -19.44 0.75
CA ASP A 55 -19.00 -20.52 0.35
C ASP A 55 -18.10 -20.10 -0.81
N THR A 56 -18.65 -19.37 -1.78
CA THR A 56 -17.87 -18.85 -2.92
C THR A 56 -16.85 -17.80 -2.46
N LEU A 57 -17.25 -16.91 -1.55
CA LEU A 57 -16.35 -15.90 -0.98
C LEU A 57 -15.25 -16.55 -0.14
N HIS A 58 -15.58 -17.56 0.65
CA HIS A 58 -14.62 -18.31 1.43
C HIS A 58 -13.58 -18.98 0.52
N THR A 59 -14.02 -19.64 -0.56
CA THR A 59 -13.10 -20.26 -1.50
C THR A 59 -12.18 -19.25 -2.19
N LEU A 60 -12.70 -18.10 -2.62
CA LEU A 60 -11.89 -17.08 -3.27
C LEU A 60 -10.87 -16.44 -2.30
N PHE A 61 -11.29 -16.07 -1.10
CA PHE A 61 -10.48 -15.25 -0.21
C PHE A 61 -9.66 -16.04 0.82
N ASN A 62 -10.05 -17.27 1.14
CA ASN A 62 -9.38 -18.13 2.13
C ASN A 62 -8.75 -19.39 1.50
N ASP A 63 -9.41 -20.07 0.54
CA ASP A 63 -8.84 -21.28 -0.08
C ASP A 63 -7.84 -20.96 -1.22
N ILE A 64 -8.07 -19.90 -2.00
CA ILE A 64 -7.13 -19.33 -3.00
C ILE A 64 -6.24 -18.21 -2.38
N PRO A 65 -6.12 -18.21 -1.05
CA PRO A 65 -5.81 -17.07 -0.16
C PRO A 65 -5.78 -15.66 -0.76
N LEU A 66 -6.76 -15.27 -1.59
CA LEU A 66 -6.69 -14.00 -2.31
C LEU A 66 -6.66 -12.79 -1.35
N GLY A 67 -7.34 -12.89 -0.22
CA GLY A 67 -7.34 -11.84 0.81
C GLY A 67 -5.96 -11.68 1.45
N LEU A 68 -5.29 -12.80 1.76
CA LEU A 68 -3.95 -12.79 2.34
C LEU A 68 -2.90 -12.28 1.34
N ILE A 69 -3.01 -12.70 0.08
CA ILE A 69 -2.14 -12.22 -1.01
C ILE A 69 -2.32 -10.71 -1.19
N ALA A 70 -3.55 -10.21 -1.16
CA ALA A 70 -3.82 -8.78 -1.27
C ALA A 70 -3.29 -7.99 -0.07
N TYR A 71 -3.44 -8.52 1.14
CA TYR A 71 -2.93 -7.92 2.37
C TYR A 71 -1.40 -7.76 2.30
N TYR A 72 -0.66 -8.86 2.13
CA TYR A 72 0.81 -8.78 2.04
C TYR A 72 1.28 -8.07 0.77
N GLY A 73 0.53 -8.21 -0.32
CA GLY A 73 0.73 -7.50 -1.57
C GLY A 73 0.73 -5.99 -1.34
N PHE A 74 -0.25 -5.45 -0.61
CA PHE A 74 -0.27 -4.03 -0.27
C PHE A 74 1.00 -3.57 0.46
N PHE A 75 1.47 -4.31 1.47
CA PHE A 75 2.72 -3.97 2.18
C PHE A 75 3.95 -4.05 1.29
N VAL A 76 4.06 -5.08 0.46
CA VAL A 76 5.13 -5.16 -0.54
C VAL A 76 5.05 -3.98 -1.51
N GLY A 77 3.84 -3.62 -1.94
CA GLY A 77 3.57 -2.47 -2.78
C GLY A 77 4.01 -1.15 -2.14
N ILE A 78 3.84 -0.98 -0.83
CA ILE A 78 4.34 0.19 -0.08
C ILE A 78 5.85 0.28 -0.23
N TRP A 79 6.57 -0.79 0.09
CA TRP A 79 8.04 -0.82 0.04
C TRP A 79 8.56 -0.61 -1.37
N LEU A 80 7.99 -1.29 -2.36
CA LEU A 80 8.36 -1.14 -3.77
C LEU A 80 8.10 0.28 -4.28
N THR A 81 6.97 0.88 -3.90
CA THR A 81 6.62 2.23 -4.34
C THR A 81 7.51 3.28 -3.66
N LEU A 82 7.90 3.07 -2.40
CA LEU A 82 8.81 3.95 -1.66
C LEU A 82 10.17 4.08 -2.36
N ILE A 83 10.69 2.98 -2.90
CA ILE A 83 11.97 2.93 -3.60
C ILE A 83 11.86 3.20 -5.11
N SER A 84 10.65 3.38 -5.63
CA SER A 84 10.40 3.66 -7.04
C SER A 84 10.58 5.14 -7.39
N ARG A 85 10.52 5.47 -8.68
CA ARG A 85 10.40 6.86 -9.17
C ARG A 85 9.02 7.47 -8.91
N ASN A 86 8.04 6.61 -8.63
CA ASN A 86 6.63 6.93 -8.51
C ASN A 86 6.18 7.05 -7.04
N VAL A 87 7.12 7.34 -6.13
CA VAL A 87 6.87 7.53 -4.70
C VAL A 87 5.76 8.56 -4.41
N ARG A 88 5.54 9.52 -5.31
CA ARG A 88 4.43 10.48 -5.27
C ARG A 88 3.04 9.82 -5.16
N TYR A 89 2.90 8.58 -5.60
CA TYR A 89 1.64 7.86 -5.56
C TYR A 89 1.42 7.06 -4.26
N LEU A 90 2.49 6.83 -3.48
CA LEU A 90 2.42 6.09 -2.22
C LEU A 90 1.42 6.69 -1.21
N PRO A 91 1.34 8.02 -1.02
CA PRO A 91 0.35 8.62 -0.13
C PRO A 91 -1.08 8.18 -0.43
N TYR A 92 -1.47 8.11 -1.70
CA TYR A 92 -2.82 7.72 -2.09
C TYR A 92 -3.12 6.25 -1.78
N GLY A 93 -2.14 5.36 -1.91
CA GLY A 93 -2.29 3.97 -1.48
C GLY A 93 -2.51 3.85 0.03
N LEU A 94 -1.76 4.61 0.83
CA LEU A 94 -1.92 4.65 2.29
C LEU A 94 -3.27 5.23 2.70
N TRP A 95 -3.73 6.29 2.04
CA TRP A 95 -5.06 6.86 2.28
C TRP A 95 -6.18 5.92 1.86
N GLY A 96 -6.02 5.19 0.76
CA GLY A 96 -6.96 4.15 0.35
C GLY A 96 -7.09 3.05 1.41
N TYR A 97 -5.97 2.62 1.99
CA TYR A 97 -5.99 1.64 3.07
C TYR A 97 -6.53 2.22 4.40
N ALA A 98 -6.26 3.49 4.70
CA ALA A 98 -6.86 4.17 5.85
C ALA A 98 -8.38 4.28 5.72
N PHE A 99 -8.88 4.59 4.52
CA PHE A 99 -10.31 4.56 4.21
C PHE A 99 -10.87 3.16 4.40
N LEU A 100 -10.20 2.14 3.86
CA LEU A 100 -10.63 0.75 3.99
C LEU A 100 -10.69 0.29 5.46
N ALA A 101 -9.73 0.70 6.28
CA ALA A 101 -9.72 0.37 7.71
C ALA A 101 -10.92 0.96 8.47
N LEU A 102 -11.48 2.07 7.98
CA LEU A 102 -12.69 2.67 8.55
C LEU A 102 -13.96 2.17 7.87
N PHE A 103 -13.90 1.69 6.63
CA PHE A 103 -15.07 1.18 5.92
C PHE A 103 -15.60 -0.07 6.65
N PRO A 104 -16.91 -0.17 6.91
CA PRO A 104 -18.05 0.63 6.39
C PRO A 104 -18.43 1.89 7.19
N PHE A 105 -17.66 2.30 8.19
CA PHE A 105 -17.98 3.33 9.18
C PHE A 105 -19.03 2.92 10.22
N GLU A 106 -19.11 1.61 10.53
CA GLU A 106 -20.03 1.03 11.50
C GLU A 106 -19.22 0.18 12.49
N ASN A 107 -19.63 0.16 13.76
CA ASN A 107 -18.99 -0.65 14.81
C ASN A 107 -17.47 -0.47 14.94
N LEU A 108 -16.99 0.76 14.70
CA LEU A 108 -15.55 1.07 14.74
C LEU A 108 -14.97 0.81 16.12
N ALA A 109 -14.01 -0.11 16.19
CA ALA A 109 -13.19 -0.27 17.37
C ALA A 109 -12.13 0.82 17.42
N LEU A 110 -11.59 1.07 18.62
CA LEU A 110 -10.45 1.99 18.78
C LEU A 110 -9.26 1.56 17.90
N GLY A 111 -9.08 0.26 17.69
CA GLY A 111 -8.05 -0.29 16.81
C GLY A 111 -8.16 0.20 15.37
N ASP A 112 -9.37 0.22 14.81
CA ASP A 112 -9.63 0.64 13.43
C ASP A 112 -9.32 2.14 13.24
N ILE A 113 -9.71 2.94 14.23
CA ILE A 113 -9.45 4.38 14.26
C ILE A 113 -7.94 4.65 14.34
N VAL A 114 -7.23 3.96 15.24
CA VAL A 114 -5.78 4.11 15.40
C VAL A 114 -5.06 3.67 14.12
N GLN A 115 -5.46 2.54 13.53
CA GLN A 115 -4.92 2.04 12.27
C GLN A 115 -5.10 3.07 11.16
N ALA A 116 -6.31 3.57 10.96
CA ALA A 116 -6.61 4.59 9.95
C ALA A 116 -5.80 5.87 10.18
N ALA A 117 -5.68 6.32 11.43
CA ALA A 117 -4.89 7.49 11.78
C ALA A 117 -3.40 7.33 11.43
N ILE A 118 -2.81 6.16 11.71
CA ILE A 118 -1.41 5.86 11.37
C ILE A 118 -1.19 5.95 9.86
N TYR A 119 -2.04 5.31 9.05
CA TYR A 119 -1.89 5.32 7.60
C TYR A 119 -2.24 6.67 6.97
N ALA A 120 -3.22 7.40 7.52
CA ALA A 120 -3.55 8.76 7.11
C ALA A 120 -2.39 9.73 7.37
N ALA A 121 -1.84 9.71 8.58
CA ALA A 121 -0.70 10.52 8.97
C ALA A 121 0.56 10.15 8.16
N GLY A 122 0.83 8.86 8.00
CA GLY A 122 1.92 8.36 7.16
C GLY A 122 1.82 8.86 5.72
N GLY A 123 0.62 8.78 5.12
CA GLY A 123 0.34 9.34 3.80
C GLY A 123 0.58 10.84 3.74
N TYR A 124 0.16 11.61 4.75
CA TYR A 124 0.40 13.04 4.83
C TYR A 124 1.90 13.41 4.90
N PHE A 125 2.67 12.74 5.75
CA PHE A 125 4.11 13.00 5.87
C PHE A 125 4.86 12.62 4.59
N LEU A 126 4.49 11.50 3.95
CA LEU A 126 5.04 11.10 2.66
C LEU A 126 4.66 12.08 1.56
N PHE A 127 3.40 12.53 1.51
CA PHE A 127 2.97 13.54 0.55
C PHE A 127 3.84 14.80 0.67
N ARG A 128 4.00 15.32 1.89
CA ARG A 128 4.86 16.48 2.16
C ARG A 128 6.30 16.23 1.69
N TYR A 129 6.86 15.05 1.97
CA TYR A 129 8.19 14.68 1.50
C TYR A 129 8.29 14.68 -0.03
N THR A 130 7.33 14.08 -0.73
CA THR A 130 7.33 14.00 -2.20
C THR A 130 7.18 15.36 -2.88
N THR A 131 6.56 16.32 -2.21
CA THR A 131 6.47 17.72 -2.69
C THR A 131 7.74 18.54 -2.43
N THR A 132 8.71 18.04 -1.66
CA THR A 132 9.96 18.76 -1.37
C THR A 132 11.04 18.52 -2.43
N SER A 133 11.94 19.49 -2.59
CA SER A 133 13.07 19.42 -3.55
C SER A 133 13.98 18.20 -3.36
N ALA A 134 14.02 17.63 -2.15
CA ALA A 134 14.80 16.42 -1.84
C ALA A 134 14.28 15.17 -2.58
N SER A 135 12.96 15.05 -2.78
CA SER A 135 12.39 13.97 -3.57
C SER A 135 12.67 14.16 -5.08
N GLN A 136 12.70 15.42 -5.55
CA GLN A 136 13.00 15.74 -6.94
C GLN A 136 14.47 15.45 -7.30
N SER A 137 15.42 15.69 -6.39
CA SER A 137 16.82 15.32 -6.57
C SER A 137 17.04 13.81 -6.57
N ASP A 138 16.35 13.07 -5.70
CA ASP A 138 16.40 11.60 -5.67
C ASP A 138 15.77 10.97 -6.93
N THR A 139 14.76 11.61 -7.52
CA THR A 139 14.15 11.09 -8.76
C THR A 139 15.09 11.27 -9.96
N ARG A 140 15.89 12.33 -10.00
CA ARG A 140 16.88 12.59 -11.05
C ARG A 140 18.07 11.63 -11.01
N SER A 141 18.51 11.22 -9.83
CA SER A 141 19.64 10.26 -9.69
C SER A 141 19.31 8.85 -10.20
N LEU A 142 18.03 8.55 -10.43
CA LEU A 142 17.59 7.28 -10.98
C LEU A 142 17.68 7.22 -12.51
N ASN A 143 17.88 8.35 -13.19
CA ASN A 143 17.94 8.49 -14.65
C ASN A 143 19.36 8.32 -15.25
N VAL A 144 20.33 7.86 -14.44
CA VAL A 144 21.66 7.47 -14.92
C VAL A 144 21.68 5.96 -15.14
#